data_AF-A0A523H3W1-F1
#
_entry.id   AF-A0A523H3W1-F1
#
_cell.length_a   1.000
_cell.length_b   1.000
_cell.length_c   1.000
_cell.angle_alpha   90.00
_cell.angle_beta   90.00
_cell.angle_gamma   90.00
#
_symmetry.space_group_name_H-M   'P 1'
#
loop_
_entity.id
_entity.type
_entity.pdbx_description
1 polymer ?
#
loop_
_entity_poly.entity_id
_entity_poly.type
_entity_poly.pdbx_seq_one_letter_code
_entity_poly.pdbx_strand_id
1 'polypeptide(L)'
;MKNTLLLCLFALAICIASCAKKEARNSSDSPPNTNPYLVFTEIPDAVFEQALIDLGFDDELNGFISIENIENVTDLELNDMGLTDVTGISKFTNLRDLSLNNNYLTFINISENIDLKFVSLVGNPLSCIKVNSTQLSNIPDGWQKDEEVSYALDCY
;
A
#
# COMPACT_ATOMS: atom_id res chain seq x y z
N MET A 1 48.55 44.46 -19.43
CA MET A 1 47.16 44.01 -19.63
C MET A 1 47.10 43.35 -21.00
N LYS A 2 47.09 42.01 -21.06
CA LYS A 2 47.24 41.26 -22.31
C LYS A 2 45.88 40.78 -22.84
N ASN A 3 45.72 40.97 -24.14
CA ASN A 3 44.63 40.61 -25.05
C ASN A 3 44.18 39.15 -25.00
N THR A 4 42.85 39.00 -25.07
CA THR A 4 42.03 38.15 -25.97
C THR A 4 42.75 37.24 -26.98
N LEU A 5 42.43 35.93 -27.02
CA LEU A 5 41.87 35.24 -28.19
C LEU A 5 41.43 33.79 -27.90
N LEU A 6 40.31 33.44 -28.53
CA LEU A 6 39.59 32.19 -28.70
C LEU A 6 40.40 31.08 -29.43
N LEU A 7 40.17 29.79 -29.12
CA LEU A 7 39.78 28.69 -30.05
C LEU A 7 40.31 27.26 -29.70
N CYS A 8 39.44 26.30 -30.03
CA CYS A 8 39.67 24.91 -30.49
C CYS A 8 39.74 23.75 -29.47
N LEU A 9 38.58 23.06 -29.37
CA LEU A 9 38.35 21.63 -29.64
C LEU A 9 39.58 20.70 -29.72
N PHE A 10 39.53 19.55 -29.04
CA PHE A 10 39.50 18.21 -29.67
C PHE A 10 39.32 17.14 -28.59
N ALA A 11 38.27 16.33 -28.76
CA ALA A 11 38.08 15.08 -28.02
C ALA A 11 39.10 14.04 -28.45
N LEU A 12 39.57 13.21 -27.53
CA LEU A 12 40.22 11.95 -27.86
C LEU A 12 39.70 10.85 -26.93
N ALA A 13 38.78 10.05 -27.46
CA ALA A 13 38.65 8.65 -27.05
C ALA A 13 39.75 7.85 -27.76
N ILE A 14 40.29 6.81 -27.13
CA ILE A 14 40.30 5.43 -27.66
C ILE A 14 41.10 4.51 -26.71
N CYS A 15 40.48 3.36 -26.46
CA CYS A 15 40.91 2.19 -25.72
C CYS A 15 42.26 1.59 -26.13
N ILE A 16 42.90 0.90 -25.18
CA ILE A 16 43.64 -0.35 -25.46
C ILE A 16 43.32 -1.39 -24.38
N ALA A 17 43.06 -2.62 -24.81
CA ALA A 17 42.55 -3.73 -24.01
C ALA A 17 43.63 -4.79 -23.65
N SER A 18 43.34 -5.52 -22.56
CA SER A 18 43.69 -6.94 -22.25
C SER A 18 45.13 -7.25 -21.74
N CYS A 19 45.38 -8.13 -20.75
CA CYS A 19 44.85 -9.49 -20.52
C CYS A 19 44.89 -9.96 -19.03
N ALA A 20 44.19 -11.07 -18.76
CA ALA A 20 43.68 -11.61 -17.50
C ALA A 20 44.67 -12.22 -16.48
N LYS A 21 44.25 -12.19 -15.20
CA LYS A 21 44.40 -13.31 -14.26
C LYS A 21 43.04 -13.63 -13.65
N LYS A 22 42.56 -14.84 -13.97
CA LYS A 22 41.39 -15.48 -13.39
C LYS A 22 41.76 -15.98 -11.99
N GLU A 23 41.25 -15.34 -10.95
CA GLU A 23 41.20 -15.94 -9.62
C GLU A 23 39.81 -16.54 -9.42
N ALA A 24 39.78 -17.83 -9.07
CA ALA A 24 38.56 -18.59 -8.90
C ALA A 24 37.80 -18.08 -7.66
N ARG A 25 36.65 -17.42 -7.88
CA ARG A 25 35.70 -17.14 -6.80
C ARG A 25 34.95 -18.43 -6.48
N ASN A 26 35.13 -18.92 -5.25
CA ASN A 26 34.44 -20.06 -4.68
C ASN A 26 32.91 -19.81 -4.69
N SER A 27 32.13 -20.76 -5.21
CA SER A 27 30.70 -20.64 -5.47
C SER A 27 29.82 -21.00 -4.26
N SER A 28 30.20 -20.55 -3.06
CA SER A 28 29.46 -20.85 -1.82
C SER A 28 28.84 -19.62 -1.14
N ASP A 29 28.99 -18.42 -1.68
CA ASP A 29 28.15 -17.29 -1.30
C ASP A 29 26.96 -17.23 -2.24
N SER A 30 25.88 -17.89 -1.85
CA SER A 30 24.56 -17.51 -2.35
C SER A 30 24.42 -15.99 -2.11
N PRO A 31 23.96 -15.19 -3.10
CA PRO A 31 23.59 -13.81 -2.82
C PRO A 31 22.61 -13.79 -1.63
N PRO A 32 22.66 -12.76 -0.76
CA PRO A 32 21.64 -12.63 0.28
C PRO A 32 20.28 -12.76 -0.40
N ASN A 33 19.42 -13.60 0.19
CA ASN A 33 18.01 -13.67 -0.16
C ASN A 33 17.42 -12.26 0.03
N THR A 34 17.51 -11.43 -1.00
CA THR A 34 16.66 -10.26 -1.17
C THR A 34 15.53 -10.73 -2.05
N ASN A 35 14.39 -11.03 -1.44
CA ASN A 35 13.14 -11.26 -2.15
C ASN A 35 12.96 -10.12 -3.19
N PRO A 36 12.99 -10.38 -4.50
CA PRO A 36 13.23 -9.35 -5.50
C PRO A 36 12.02 -8.46 -5.82
N TYR A 37 10.89 -8.62 -5.12
CA TYR A 37 9.71 -7.77 -5.31
C TYR A 37 8.97 -7.54 -4.00
N LEU A 38 9.44 -6.57 -3.21
CA LEU A 38 8.57 -5.95 -2.21
C LEU A 38 7.51 -5.14 -2.97
N VAL A 39 6.25 -5.49 -2.76
CA VAL A 39 5.11 -4.78 -3.32
C VAL A 39 4.47 -3.96 -2.20
N PHE A 40 4.27 -2.68 -2.45
CA PHE A 40 3.71 -1.74 -1.49
C PHE A 40 2.33 -1.24 -1.94
N THR A 41 1.55 -0.76 -0.99
CA THR A 41 0.35 0.05 -1.25
C THR A 41 0.43 1.37 -0.49
N GLU A 42 -0.19 2.41 -1.02
CA GLU A 42 -0.28 3.72 -0.37
C GLU A 42 -1.21 3.66 0.86
N ILE A 43 -0.80 4.34 1.93
CA ILE A 43 -1.53 4.60 3.17
C ILE A 43 -1.42 6.11 3.48
N PRO A 44 -2.13 6.98 2.75
CA PRO A 44 -1.91 8.44 2.82
C PRO A 44 -2.36 9.09 4.14
N ASP A 45 -3.26 8.46 4.89
CA ASP A 45 -3.68 8.93 6.21
C ASP A 45 -2.67 8.48 7.26
N ALA A 46 -1.92 9.43 7.81
CA ALA A 46 -0.90 9.16 8.82
C ALA A 46 -1.49 8.58 10.11
N VAL A 47 -2.77 8.81 10.42
CA VAL A 47 -3.43 8.17 11.58
C VAL A 47 -3.70 6.69 11.28
N PHE A 48 -4.12 6.37 10.05
CA PHE A 48 -4.27 4.98 9.63
C PHE A 48 -2.92 4.25 9.63
N GLU A 49 -1.88 4.83 9.03
CA GLU A 49 -0.54 4.25 9.02
C GLU A 49 0.03 4.07 10.44
N GLN A 50 -0.10 5.09 11.31
CA GLN A 50 0.33 4.97 12.70
C GLN A 50 -0.40 3.84 13.43
N ALA A 51 -1.70 3.63 13.16
CA ALA A 51 -2.43 2.51 13.73
C ALA A 51 -1.88 1.15 13.29
N LEU A 52 -1.49 1.03 12.01
CA LEU A 52 -0.86 -0.18 11.48
C LEU A 52 0.53 -0.41 12.11
N ILE A 53 1.30 0.65 12.35
CA ILE A 53 2.57 0.59 13.10
C ILE A 53 2.32 0.11 14.53
N ASP A 54 1.34 0.68 15.23
CA ASP A 54 1.01 0.34 16.62
C ASP A 54 0.55 -1.12 16.75
N LEU A 55 -0.08 -1.67 15.71
CA LEU A 55 -0.47 -3.08 15.60
C LEU A 55 0.69 -4.01 15.19
N GLY A 56 1.84 -3.46 14.78
CA GLY A 56 3.02 -4.21 14.35
C GLY A 56 2.96 -4.70 12.90
N PHE A 57 2.15 -4.08 12.06
CA PHE A 57 2.07 -4.37 10.62
C PHE A 57 2.98 -3.47 9.78
N ASP A 58 3.49 -2.38 10.34
CA ASP A 58 4.42 -1.48 9.67
C ASP A 58 5.49 -0.97 10.65
N ASP A 59 6.60 -0.48 10.12
CA ASP A 59 7.76 -0.03 10.88
C ASP A 59 8.03 1.48 10.71
N GLU A 60 7.47 2.10 9.68
CA GLU A 60 7.75 3.49 9.31
C GLU A 60 6.48 4.26 8.94
N LEU A 61 6.42 5.54 9.33
CA LEU A 61 5.35 6.45 8.92
C LEU A 61 5.74 7.17 7.62
N ASN A 62 5.67 6.46 6.50
CA ASN A 62 6.20 6.90 5.21
C ASN A 62 5.14 7.02 4.09
N GLY A 63 3.87 6.74 4.40
CA GLY A 63 2.73 6.72 3.50
C GLY A 63 2.57 5.40 2.74
N PHE A 64 3.28 4.34 3.09
CA PHE A 64 3.28 3.07 2.38
C PHE A 64 3.49 1.87 3.29
N ILE A 65 2.71 0.82 3.06
CA ILE A 65 2.87 -0.47 3.74
C ILE A 65 3.23 -1.58 2.75
N SER A 66 4.09 -2.51 3.18
CA SER A 66 4.40 -3.74 2.44
C SER A 66 3.19 -4.68 2.44
N ILE A 67 2.80 -5.18 1.27
CA ILE A 67 1.70 -6.14 1.14
C ILE A 67 1.99 -7.43 1.92
N GLU A 68 3.27 -7.84 2.01
CA GLU A 68 3.67 -9.03 2.78
C GLU A 68 3.33 -8.91 4.27
N ASN A 69 3.32 -7.69 4.83
CA ASN A 69 3.00 -7.48 6.25
C ASN A 69 1.50 -7.62 6.53
N ILE A 70 0.65 -7.34 5.53
CA ILE A 70 -0.81 -7.33 5.68
C ILE A 70 -1.49 -8.56 5.10
N GLU A 71 -0.75 -9.44 4.40
CA GLU A 71 -1.32 -10.62 3.74
C GLU A 71 -1.94 -11.61 4.74
N ASN A 72 -1.47 -11.64 5.99
CA ASN A 72 -1.99 -12.57 7.01
C ASN A 72 -2.98 -11.92 7.97
N VAL A 73 -3.33 -10.65 7.76
CA VAL A 73 -4.26 -9.91 8.64
C VAL A 73 -5.69 -10.34 8.35
N THR A 74 -6.36 -10.87 9.37
CA THR A 74 -7.75 -11.37 9.28
C THR A 74 -8.76 -10.47 9.95
N ASP A 75 -8.32 -9.60 10.85
CA ASP A 75 -9.17 -8.73 11.64
C ASP A 75 -8.50 -7.36 11.80
N LEU A 76 -9.30 -6.30 11.74
CA LEU A 76 -8.86 -4.93 11.93
C LEU A 76 -9.97 -4.11 12.60
N GLU A 77 -9.69 -3.64 13.82
CA GLU A 77 -10.59 -2.80 14.61
C GLU A 77 -9.92 -1.45 14.91
N LEU A 78 -10.39 -0.39 14.26
CA LEU A 78 -9.85 0.97 14.35
C LEU A 78 -10.98 1.99 14.60
N ASN A 79 -11.81 1.70 15.60
CA ASN A 79 -12.94 2.55 15.99
C ASN A 79 -12.46 3.83 16.68
N ASP A 80 -13.18 4.95 16.48
CA ASP A 80 -12.96 6.21 17.22
C ASP A 80 -11.54 6.80 17.11
N MET A 81 -10.85 6.55 15.99
CA MET A 81 -9.46 7.01 15.78
C MET A 81 -9.35 8.35 15.05
N GLY A 82 -10.45 8.82 14.46
CA GLY A 82 -10.46 10.03 13.65
C GLY A 82 -9.90 9.82 12.25
N LEU A 83 -10.00 8.60 11.70
CA LEU A 83 -9.56 8.28 10.34
C LEU A 83 -10.34 9.09 9.31
N THR A 84 -9.65 9.65 8.33
CA THR A 84 -10.25 10.41 7.22
C THR A 84 -10.11 9.70 5.88
N ASP A 85 -9.07 8.87 5.73
CA ASP A 85 -8.81 8.06 4.55
C ASP A 85 -8.25 6.69 4.96
N VAL A 86 -8.78 5.63 4.34
CA VAL A 86 -8.31 4.24 4.52
C VAL A 86 -7.88 3.62 3.19
N THR A 87 -7.43 4.45 2.25
CA THR A 87 -6.75 4.02 1.03
C THR A 87 -5.67 3.00 1.39
N GLY A 88 -5.61 1.91 0.62
CA GLY A 88 -4.79 0.73 0.91
C GLY A 88 -5.55 -0.42 1.60
N ILE A 89 -6.69 -0.16 2.26
CA ILE A 89 -7.48 -1.21 2.94
C ILE A 89 -7.91 -2.35 2.01
N SER A 90 -8.12 -2.06 0.72
CA SER A 90 -8.48 -3.07 -0.29
C SER A 90 -7.40 -4.14 -0.47
N LYS A 91 -6.15 -3.90 -0.06
CA LYS A 91 -5.03 -4.85 -0.14
C LYS A 91 -4.95 -5.82 1.03
N PHE A 92 -5.78 -5.65 2.06
CA PHE A 92 -5.96 -6.61 3.16
C PHE A 92 -6.87 -7.75 2.68
N THR A 93 -6.42 -8.53 1.69
CA THR A 93 -7.27 -9.46 0.94
C THR A 93 -7.80 -10.64 1.77
N ASN A 94 -7.13 -10.99 2.87
CA ASN A 94 -7.55 -12.02 3.81
C ASN A 94 -8.39 -11.50 4.99
N LEU A 95 -8.76 -10.22 4.98
CA LEU A 95 -9.56 -9.59 6.03
C LEU A 95 -10.98 -10.17 6.08
N ARG A 96 -11.42 -10.56 7.26
CA ARG A 96 -12.73 -11.17 7.55
C ARG A 96 -13.59 -10.28 8.44
N ASP A 97 -12.96 -9.55 9.34
CA ASP A 97 -13.59 -8.71 10.34
C ASP A 97 -13.02 -7.29 10.25
N LEU A 98 -13.85 -6.32 9.87
CA LEU A 98 -13.45 -4.92 9.75
C LEU A 98 -14.40 -4.03 10.55
N SER A 99 -13.85 -3.28 11.51
CA SER A 99 -14.59 -2.29 12.28
C SER A 99 -13.88 -0.93 12.23
N LEU A 100 -14.53 0.05 11.61
CA LEU A 100 -14.04 1.43 11.45
C LEU A 100 -15.09 2.43 11.96
N ASN A 101 -15.86 2.07 12.99
CA ASN A 101 -16.94 2.89 13.52
C ASN A 101 -16.44 4.24 14.05
N ASN A 102 -17.32 5.24 13.99
CA ASN A 102 -17.08 6.58 14.55
C ASN A 102 -15.78 7.23 14.05
N ASN A 103 -15.54 7.15 12.75
CA ASN A 103 -14.46 7.88 12.08
C ASN A 103 -15.05 8.97 11.17
N TYR A 104 -14.21 9.61 10.36
CA TYR A 104 -14.60 10.70 9.46
C TYR A 104 -14.48 10.28 7.99
N LEU A 105 -14.67 8.99 7.70
CA LEU A 105 -14.57 8.46 6.34
C LEU A 105 -15.75 8.94 5.49
N THR A 106 -15.45 9.52 4.32
CA THR A 106 -16.45 9.93 3.33
C THR A 106 -16.59 8.93 2.18
N PHE A 107 -15.57 8.09 2.00
CA PHE A 107 -15.50 7.01 1.03
C PHE A 107 -14.69 5.84 1.59
N ILE A 108 -15.03 4.63 1.16
CA ILE A 108 -14.22 3.44 1.39
C ILE A 108 -14.35 2.47 0.21
N ASN A 109 -13.22 1.85 -0.18
CA ASN A 109 -13.19 0.78 -1.17
C ASN A 109 -12.80 -0.55 -0.53
N ILE A 110 -13.76 -1.48 -0.47
CA ILE A 110 -13.57 -2.85 0.02
C ILE A 110 -13.81 -3.91 -1.07
N SER A 111 -13.73 -3.52 -2.34
CA SER A 111 -14.06 -4.39 -3.48
C SER A 111 -13.08 -5.57 -3.67
N GLU A 112 -11.87 -5.50 -3.12
CA GLU A 112 -10.87 -6.57 -3.16
C GLU A 112 -10.86 -7.44 -1.88
N ASN A 113 -11.54 -7.02 -0.80
CA ASN A 113 -11.62 -7.77 0.46
C ASN A 113 -12.73 -8.83 0.39
N ILE A 114 -12.53 -9.84 -0.46
CA ILE A 114 -13.54 -10.85 -0.80
C ILE A 114 -13.95 -11.76 0.35
N ASP A 115 -13.12 -11.85 1.40
CA ASP A 115 -13.31 -12.74 2.54
C ASP A 115 -14.06 -12.07 3.72
N LEU A 116 -14.46 -10.80 3.60
CA LEU A 116 -15.18 -10.06 4.63
C LEU A 116 -16.50 -10.71 5.02
N LYS A 117 -16.65 -11.02 6.31
CA LYS A 117 -17.85 -11.59 6.93
C LYS A 117 -18.57 -10.57 7.80
N PHE A 118 -17.81 -9.74 8.49
CA PHE A 118 -18.32 -8.70 9.36
C PHE A 118 -17.68 -7.37 8.97
N VAL A 119 -18.52 -6.36 8.79
CA VAL A 119 -18.12 -4.99 8.46
C VAL A 119 -18.95 -4.07 9.32
N SER A 120 -18.31 -3.14 10.02
CA SER A 120 -19.01 -2.11 10.78
C SER A 120 -18.39 -0.76 10.45
N LEU A 121 -19.18 0.09 9.80
CA LEU A 121 -18.79 1.43 9.32
C LEU A 121 -19.72 2.52 9.87
N VAL A 122 -20.47 2.21 10.93
CA VAL A 122 -21.47 3.09 11.54
C VAL A 122 -20.82 4.33 12.12
N GLY A 123 -21.48 5.48 12.02
CA GLY A 123 -20.96 6.74 12.53
C GLY A 123 -19.86 7.33 11.66
N ASN A 124 -19.87 7.05 10.36
CA ASN A 124 -19.01 7.72 9.38
C ASN A 124 -19.85 8.55 8.40
N PRO A 125 -19.37 9.72 7.95
CA PRO A 125 -20.04 10.52 6.93
C PRO A 125 -19.90 9.95 5.51
N LEU A 126 -20.03 8.63 5.34
CA LEU A 126 -19.94 7.95 4.06
C LEU A 126 -21.12 8.33 3.16
N SER A 127 -20.88 8.51 1.87
CA SER A 127 -21.96 8.54 0.86
C SER A 127 -22.07 7.20 0.12
N CYS A 128 -20.94 6.49 0.00
CA CYS A 128 -20.81 5.31 -0.82
C CYS A 128 -19.72 4.37 -0.30
N ILE A 129 -20.00 3.07 -0.34
CA ILE A 129 -19.08 1.97 -0.05
C ILE A 129 -18.86 1.22 -1.38
N LYS A 130 -17.64 1.29 -1.91
CA LYS A 130 -17.30 0.57 -3.14
C LYS A 130 -17.07 -0.91 -2.86
N VAL A 131 -17.84 -1.76 -3.54
CA VAL A 131 -17.82 -3.22 -3.45
C VAL A 131 -17.67 -3.83 -4.84
N ASN A 132 -17.37 -5.13 -4.93
CA ASN A 132 -17.40 -5.84 -6.20
C ASN A 132 -18.81 -6.39 -6.52
N SER A 133 -18.98 -6.95 -7.73
CA SER A 133 -20.26 -7.49 -8.20
C SER A 133 -20.78 -8.67 -7.37
N THR A 134 -19.88 -9.49 -6.82
CA THR A 134 -20.26 -10.64 -5.99
C THR A 134 -20.79 -10.18 -4.64
N GLN A 135 -20.06 -9.30 -3.96
CA GLN A 135 -20.50 -8.65 -2.71
C GLN A 135 -21.83 -7.91 -2.91
N LEU A 136 -21.95 -7.09 -3.97
CA LEU A 136 -23.18 -6.33 -4.24
C LEU A 136 -24.41 -7.23 -4.46
N SER A 137 -24.22 -8.39 -5.09
CA SER A 137 -25.32 -9.34 -5.31
C SER A 137 -25.78 -10.05 -4.05
N ASN A 138 -24.93 -10.11 -3.01
CA ASN A 138 -25.18 -10.83 -1.76
C ASN A 138 -24.47 -10.13 -0.59
N ILE A 139 -25.00 -8.99 -0.15
CA ILE A 139 -24.45 -8.28 1.01
C ILE A 139 -24.65 -9.14 2.27
N PRO A 140 -23.59 -9.46 3.03
CA PRO A 140 -23.72 -10.26 4.25
C PRO A 140 -24.53 -9.54 5.33
N ASP A 141 -25.36 -10.28 6.09
CA ASP A 141 -26.16 -9.75 7.21
C ASP A 141 -25.29 -9.10 8.31
N GLY A 142 -24.01 -9.50 8.40
CA GLY A 142 -23.03 -8.95 9.34
C GLY A 142 -22.45 -7.59 8.95
N TRP A 143 -22.88 -7.00 7.84
CA TRP A 143 -22.40 -5.70 7.37
C TRP A 143 -23.32 -4.56 7.84
N GLN A 144 -22.74 -3.60 8.56
CA GLN A 144 -23.42 -2.49 9.20
C GLN A 144 -22.85 -1.16 8.70
N LYS A 145 -23.76 -0.24 8.37
CA LYS A 145 -23.49 1.10 7.86
C LYS A 145 -24.65 2.01 8.26
N ASP A 146 -24.47 3.31 8.15
CA ASP A 146 -25.57 4.26 8.34
C ASP A 146 -26.64 4.13 7.22
N GLU A 147 -27.86 4.58 7.51
CA GLU A 147 -29.05 4.33 6.68
C GLU A 147 -28.90 4.85 5.24
N GLU A 148 -28.39 6.08 5.08
CA GLU A 148 -28.27 6.79 3.79
C GLU A 148 -27.09 6.34 2.90
N VAL A 149 -26.24 5.44 3.41
CA VAL A 149 -25.02 5.02 2.69
C VAL A 149 -25.36 3.96 1.64
N SER A 150 -24.85 4.06 0.42
CA SER A 150 -25.09 3.06 -0.63
C SER A 150 -23.90 2.11 -0.84
N TYR A 151 -24.16 0.86 -1.19
CA TYR A 151 -23.14 -0.02 -1.79
C TYR A 151 -23.20 0.13 -3.31
N ALA A 152 -22.05 0.28 -3.97
CA ALA A 152 -21.99 0.43 -5.42
C ALA A 152 -20.71 -0.18 -6.01
N LEU A 153 -20.73 -0.47 -7.31
CA LEU A 153 -19.53 -0.89 -8.05
C LEU A 153 -18.57 0.28 -8.29
N ASP A 154 -19.13 1.49 -8.41
CA ASP A 154 -18.41 2.74 -8.58
C ASP A 154 -19.09 3.83 -7.73
N CYS A 155 -18.27 4.57 -6.99
CA CYS A 155 -18.67 5.75 -6.23
C CYS A 155 -18.20 6.99 -7.00
N TYR A 156 -19.01 8.06 -7.00
CA TYR A 156 -18.77 9.30 -7.75
C TYR A 156 -18.75 10.52 -6.82
#